data_AF-A0A936ALF6-F1
#
_entry.id   AF-A0A936ALF6-F1
#
_cell.length_a   1.000
_cell.length_b   1.000
_cell.length_c   1.000
_cell.angle_alpha   90.00
_cell.angle_beta   90.00
_cell.angle_gamma   90.00
#
_symmetry.space_group_name_H-M   'P 1'
#
loop_
_entity.id
_entity.type
_entity.pdbx_description
1 polymer ?
#
loop_
_entity_poly.entity_id
_entity_poly.type
_entity_poly.pdbx_seq_one_letter_code
_entity_poly.pdbx_strand_id
1 'polypeptide(L)'
;MNYDSLVGMVGGMECFDLPLLVQGFDDGRESIRVQLSRWMKQGKVIGLRRGVYTLPEAYRRVTLTAARLANQIYRPSYLSGL
;
A
#
# COMPACT_ATOMS: atom_id res chain seq x y z
N MET A 1 6.66 -1.31 -13.80
CA MET A 1 7.08 -0.58 -12.57
C MET A 1 8.35 -1.20 -11.99
N ASN A 2 9.26 -0.42 -11.37
CA ASN A 2 10.43 -0.94 -10.65
C ASN A 2 10.24 -0.83 -9.12
N TYR A 3 10.90 -1.70 -8.34
CA TYR A 3 10.77 -1.70 -6.87
C TYR A 3 11.30 -0.42 -6.24
N ASP A 4 12.44 0.08 -6.74
CA ASP A 4 13.03 1.34 -6.26
C ASP A 4 12.06 2.52 -6.45
N SER A 5 11.44 2.62 -7.63
CA SER A 5 10.43 3.65 -7.91
C SER A 5 9.20 3.53 -7.01
N LEU A 6 8.76 2.31 -6.68
CA LEU A 6 7.71 2.09 -5.68
C LEU A 6 8.13 2.66 -4.32
N VAL A 7 9.31 2.26 -3.81
CA VAL A 7 9.83 2.71 -2.51
C VAL A 7 10.03 4.24 -2.49
N GLY A 8 10.49 4.83 -3.58
CA GLY A 8 10.62 6.28 -3.72
C GLY A 8 9.28 7.00 -3.60
N MET A 9 8.22 6.47 -4.21
CA MET A 9 6.87 7.03 -4.18
C MET A 9 6.17 6.81 -2.83
N VAL A 10 6.25 5.61 -2.27
CA VAL A 10 5.43 5.20 -1.10
C VAL A 10 6.19 5.05 0.21
N GLY A 11 7.51 5.28 0.21
CA GLY A 11 8.38 5.13 1.39
C GLY A 11 7.98 6.04 2.56
N GLY A 12 7.38 7.19 2.28
CA GLY A 12 6.85 8.12 3.29
C GLY A 12 5.43 7.82 3.78
N MET A 13 4.78 6.77 3.26
CA MET A 13 3.41 6.41 3.61
C MET A 13 3.39 5.19 4.54
N GLU A 14 2.43 5.18 5.47
CA GLU A 14 2.21 4.00 6.33
C GLU A 14 1.61 2.84 5.56
N CYS A 15 0.64 3.12 4.68
CA CYS A 15 0.06 2.16 3.77
C CYS A 15 -0.35 2.85 2.46
N PHE A 16 -0.56 2.05 1.41
CA PHE A 16 -0.96 2.52 0.10
C PHE A 16 -1.90 1.52 -0.56
N ASP A 17 -2.74 2.01 -1.46
CA ASP A 17 -3.75 1.20 -2.15
C ASP A 17 -3.41 0.97 -3.63
N LEU A 18 -4.03 -0.05 -4.22
CA LEU A 18 -3.86 -0.37 -5.63
C LEU A 18 -4.24 0.80 -6.57
N PRO A 19 -5.39 1.49 -6.40
CA PRO A 19 -5.72 2.67 -7.19
C PRO A 19 -4.64 3.75 -7.21
N LEU A 20 -3.97 4.02 -6.09
CA LEU A 20 -2.85 4.97 -6.04
C LEU A 20 -1.71 4.54 -6.98
N LEU A 21 -1.37 3.25 -6.97
CA LEU A 21 -0.31 2.71 -7.84
C LEU A 21 -0.72 2.75 -9.33
N VAL A 22 -1.97 2.45 -9.64
CA VAL A 22 -2.48 2.53 -11.02
C VAL A 22 -2.46 3.96 -11.56
N GLN A 23 -2.58 4.98 -10.70
CA GLN A 23 -2.46 6.37 -11.09
C GLN A 23 -1.01 6.86 -11.16
N GLY A 24 -0.13 6.33 -10.30
CA GLY A 24 1.27 6.74 -10.22
C GLY A 24 2.20 6.06 -11.23
N PHE A 25 1.77 4.94 -11.81
CA PHE A 25 2.56 4.16 -12.76
C PHE A 25 1.77 3.94 -14.06
N ASP A 26 2.47 3.99 -15.19
CA ASP A 26 1.88 3.80 -16.53
C ASP A 26 1.49 2.33 -16.80
N ASP A 27 1.86 1.41 -15.91
CA ASP A 27 1.54 -0.01 -16.03
C ASP A 27 0.04 -0.29 -15.88
N GLY A 28 -0.47 -1.24 -16.67
CA GLY A 28 -1.83 -1.74 -16.52
C GLY A 28 -2.13 -2.31 -15.13
N ARG A 29 -3.36 -2.12 -14.65
CA ARG A 29 -3.82 -2.57 -13.32
C ARG A 29 -3.54 -4.04 -13.02
N GLU A 30 -3.73 -4.91 -14.00
CA GLU A 30 -3.47 -6.36 -13.90
C GLU A 30 -1.97 -6.62 -13.72
N SER A 31 -1.11 -5.95 -14.49
CA SER A 31 0.35 -6.05 -14.38
C SER A 31 0.83 -5.62 -12.99
N ILE A 32 0.31 -4.51 -12.46
CA ILE A 32 0.61 -4.03 -11.10
C ILE A 32 0.21 -5.07 -10.06
N ARG A 33 -0.99 -5.68 -10.19
CA ARG A 33 -1.45 -6.74 -9.26
C ARG A 33 -0.55 -7.96 -9.27
N VAL A 34 -0.17 -8.44 -10.45
CA VAL A 34 0.73 -9.59 -10.60
C VAL A 34 2.09 -9.28 -9.97
N GLN A 35 2.60 -8.07 -10.20
CA GLN A 35 3.86 -7.62 -9.65
C GLN A 35 3.84 -7.52 -8.12
N LEU A 36 2.79 -6.92 -7.54
CA LEU A 36 2.59 -6.88 -6.09
C LEU A 36 2.47 -8.29 -5.50
N SER A 37 1.77 -9.21 -6.17
CA SER A 37 1.68 -10.61 -5.73
C SER A 37 3.05 -11.29 -5.66
N ARG A 38 3.90 -11.07 -6.68
CA ARG A 38 5.28 -11.57 -6.70
C ARG A 38 6.12 -10.95 -5.58
N TRP A 39 6.00 -9.65 -5.34
CA TRP A 39 6.74 -8.97 -4.27
C TRP A 39 6.27 -9.35 -2.88
N MET A 40 4.98 -9.63 -2.69
CA MET A 40 4.48 -10.19 -1.44
C MET A 40 5.11 -11.54 -1.14
N LYS A 41 5.23 -12.43 -2.14
CA LYS A 41 5.91 -13.72 -1.99
C LYS A 41 7.41 -13.57 -1.67
N GLN A 42 8.04 -12.46 -2.09
CA GLN A 42 9.44 -12.14 -1.81
C GLN A 42 9.63 -11.37 -0.49
N GLY A 43 8.57 -11.04 0.25
CA GLY A 43 8.65 -10.21 1.46
C GLY A 43 9.00 -8.74 1.20
N LYS A 44 8.93 -8.28 -0.06
CA LYS A 44 9.20 -6.89 -0.46
C LYS A 44 8.00 -5.96 -0.25
N VAL A 45 6.81 -6.52 -0.16
CA VAL A 45 5.56 -5.80 0.12
C VAL A 45 4.73 -6.66 1.06
N ILE A 46 3.99 -6.03 1.97
CA ILE A 46 3.12 -6.71 2.93
C ILE A 46 1.67 -6.34 2.59
N GLY A 47 0.82 -7.35 2.37
CA GLY A 47 -0.61 -7.14 2.19
C GLY A 47 -1.29 -6.95 3.54
N LEU A 48 -2.06 -5.86 3.69
CA LEU A 48 -2.80 -5.56 4.92
C LEU A 48 -4.26 -6.01 4.83
N ARG A 49 -4.88 -5.73 3.67
CA ARG A 49 -6.19 -6.26 3.25
C ARG A 49 -6.28 -6.25 1.73
N ARG A 50 -7.40 -6.70 1.17
CA ARG A 50 -7.59 -6.70 -0.29
C ARG A 50 -7.38 -5.29 -0.87
N GLY A 51 -6.34 -5.16 -1.70
CA GLY A 51 -6.00 -3.92 -2.40
C GLY A 51 -5.29 -2.86 -1.56
N VAL A 52 -4.89 -3.17 -0.32
CA VAL A 52 -4.13 -2.27 0.56
C VAL A 52 -2.85 -2.96 1.01
N TYR A 53 -1.74 -2.25 0.91
CA TYR A 53 -0.40 -2.76 1.09
C TYR A 53 0.45 -1.82 1.94
N THR A 54 1.56 -2.34 2.46
CA THR A 54 2.60 -1.54 3.11
C THR A 54 3.98 -2.08 2.74
N LEU A 55 5.01 -1.22 2.85
CA LEU A 55 6.40 -1.64 2.73
C LEU A 55 6.86 -2.36 4.02
N PRO A 56 7.89 -3.21 3.96
CA PRO A 56 8.56 -3.74 5.15
C PRO A 56 9.19 -2.62 5.97
N GLU A 57 9.45 -2.88 7.25
CA GLU A 57 10.10 -1.91 8.16
C GLU A 57 11.42 -1.37 7.59
N ALA A 58 12.24 -2.23 6.98
CA ALA A 58 13.51 -1.86 6.37
C ALA A 58 13.42 -0.80 5.25
N TYR A 59 12.25 -0.64 4.62
CA TYR A 59 12.04 0.28 3.50
C TYR A 59 11.06 1.42 3.84
N ARG A 60 10.45 1.41 5.04
CA ARG A 60 9.49 2.43 5.44
C ARG A 60 10.22 3.55 6.16
N ARG A 61 9.96 4.80 5.78
CA ARG A 61 10.49 6.01 6.43
C ARG A 61 9.63 6.46 7.62
N VAL A 62 8.56 5.73 7.91
CA VAL A 62 7.57 6.04 8.94
C VAL A 62 7.31 4.80 9.78
N THR A 63 7.17 4.98 11.09
CA THR A 63 6.78 3.90 12.01
C THR A 63 5.31 3.57 11.82
N LEU A 64 4.98 2.29 11.73
CA LEU A 64 3.62 1.85 11.51
C LEU A 64 3.00 1.48 12.85
N THR A 65 2.12 2.34 13.34
CA THR A 65 1.40 2.13 14.60
C THR A 65 0.06 1.47 14.35
N ALA A 66 -0.29 0.46 15.15
CA ALA A 66 -1.56 -0.27 15.00
C ALA A 66 -2.79 0.66 14.96
N ALA A 67 -2.83 1.70 15.80
CA ALA A 67 -3.92 2.67 15.83
C ALA A 67 -4.04 3.50 14.53
N ARG A 68 -2.91 3.95 13.97
CA ARG A 68 -2.90 4.73 12.71
C ARG A 68 -3.29 3.86 11.53
N LEU A 69 -2.78 2.63 11.49
CA LEU A 69 -3.15 1.63 10.50
C LEU A 69 -4.65 1.32 10.57
N ALA A 70 -5.19 1.12 11.78
CA ALA A 70 -6.60 0.86 12.00
C ALA A 70 -7.47 2.01 11.47
N ASN A 71 -7.11 3.28 11.75
CA ASN A 71 -7.84 4.44 11.23
C ASN A 71 -7.80 4.56 9.70
N GLN A 72 -6.69 4.17 9.05
CA GLN A 72 -6.57 4.22 7.58
C GLN A 72 -7.31 3.07 6.89
N ILE A 73 -7.25 1.87 7.46
CA ILE A 73 -7.92 0.69 6.92
C ILE A 73 -9.42 0.78 7.22
N TYR A 74 -9.78 1.00 8.47
CA TYR A 74 -11.13 1.14 8.96
C TYR A 74 -11.50 2.62 8.99
N ARG A 75 -11.74 3.20 7.81
CA ARG A 75 -12.25 4.58 7.73
C ARG A 75 -13.64 4.60 8.38
N PRO A 76 -13.86 5.32 9.48
CA PRO A 76 -15.21 5.45 10.03
C PRO A 76 -16.09 6.10 8.96
N SER A 77 -17.13 5.38 8.53
CA SER A 77 -18.20 5.96 7.75
C SER A 77 -19.03 6.85 8.67
N TYR A 78 -18.61 8.10 8.87
CA TYR A 78 -19.39 9.13 9.61
C TYR A 78 -20.66 9.57 8.87
N LEU A 79 -21.25 8.70 8.05
CA LEU A 79 -22.54 8.88 7.40
C LEU A 79 -23.43 7.70 7.78
N SER A 80 -23.96 7.74 9.01
CA SER A 80 -25.08 6.90 9.42
C SER A 80 -25.81 7.62 10.55
N GLY A 81 -26.76 8.49 10.18
CA GLY A 81 -27.76 9.05 11.09
C GLY A 81 -27.51 10.49 11.53
N LEU A 82 -27.91 11.45 10.70
CA LEU A 82 -28.38 12.77 11.14
C LEU A 82 -29.56 13.17 10.27
#